data_AF-A0A946ALV7-F1
#
_entry.id   AF-A0A946ALV7-F1
#
_cell.length_a   1.000
_cell.length_b   1.000
_cell.length_c   1.000
_cell.angle_alpha   90.00
_cell.angle_beta   90.00
_cell.angle_gamma   90.00
#
_symmetry.space_group_name_H-M   'P 1'
#
loop_
_entity.id
_entity.type
_entity.pdbx_description
1 polymer ?
#
loop_
_entity_poly.entity_id
_entity_poly.type
_entity_poly.pdbx_seq_one_letter_code
_entity_poly.pdbx_strand_id
1 'polypeptide(L)' 'MNVAKSNSVKVIAIAALAFCFSVSVQAQEVKIGVVNISALMEQAPQARVAMTALDEEFKPRQREAIARQTELQELTE' A
#
# COMPACT_ATOMS: atom_id res chain seq x y z
N MET A 1 -14.29 12.13 -66.44
CA MET A 1 -13.34 11.29 -65.68
C MET A 1 -12.97 11.85 -64.30
N ASN A 2 -13.82 12.67 -63.65
CA ASN A 2 -13.53 13.29 -62.32
C ASN A 2 -14.34 12.72 -61.16
N VAL A 3 -15.52 12.12 -61.40
CA VAL A 3 -16.41 11.62 -60.34
C VAL A 3 -15.84 10.35 -59.69
N ALA A 4 -15.30 9.42 -60.49
CA ALA A 4 -14.65 8.21 -59.98
C ALA A 4 -13.41 8.55 -59.12
N LYS A 5 -12.61 9.54 -59.53
CA LYS A 5 -11.42 9.98 -58.79
C LYS A 5 -11.78 10.66 -57.46
N SER A 6 -12.86 11.46 -57.43
CA SER A 6 -13.38 12.07 -56.19
C SER A 6 -13.90 11.03 -55.19
N ASN A 7 -14.60 9.99 -55.66
CA ASN A 7 -15.06 8.90 -54.79
C ASN A 7 -13.91 8.04 -54.26
N SER A 8 -12.89 7.75 -55.07
CA SER A 8 -11.69 7.05 -54.60
C SER A 8 -10.95 7.84 -53.51
N VAL A 9 -10.85 9.16 -53.64
CA VAL A 9 -10.25 10.02 -52.62
C VAL A 9 -11.05 10.00 -51.31
N LYS A 10 -12.39 10.02 -51.38
CA LYS A 10 -13.25 9.91 -50.19
C LYS A 10 -13.08 8.56 -49.49
N VAL A 11 -13.00 7.46 -50.24
CA VAL A 11 -12.77 6.12 -49.69
C VAL A 11 -11.42 6.04 -48.99
N ILE A 12 -10.37 6.60 -49.58
CA ILE A 12 -9.04 6.66 -48.98
C ILE A 12 -9.04 7.51 -47.70
N ALA A 13 -9.74 8.66 -47.71
CA ALA A 13 -9.86 9.51 -46.53
C ALA A 13 -10.62 8.83 -45.38
N ILE A 14 -11.69 8.10 -45.68
CA ILE A 14 -12.46 7.33 -44.69
C ILE A 14 -11.63 6.18 -44.14
N ALA A 15 -10.87 5.48 -44.99
CA ALA A 15 -9.97 4.41 -44.55
C ALA A 15 -8.83 4.93 -43.65
N ALA A 16 -8.25 6.08 -43.99
CA ALA A 16 -7.23 6.72 -43.16
C ALA A 16 -7.80 7.15 -41.80
N LEU A 17 -9.01 7.71 -41.77
CA LEU A 17 -9.68 8.10 -40.54
C LEU A 17 -10.00 6.88 -39.67
N ALA A 18 -10.51 5.79 -40.25
CA ALA A 18 -10.77 4.54 -39.55
C ALA A 18 -9.47 3.93 -38.97
N PHE A 19 -8.37 4.05 -39.69
CA PHE A 19 -7.05 3.60 -39.21
C PHE A 19 -6.56 4.42 -38.01
N CYS A 20 -6.78 5.74 -37.99
CA CYS A 20 -6.45 6.58 -36.83
C CYS A 20 -7.22 6.19 -35.56
N PHE A 21 -8.44 5.67 -35.69
CA PHE A 21 -9.25 5.18 -34.56
C PHE A 21 -8.95 3.73 -34.16
N SER A 22 -8.11 3.01 -34.92
CA SER A 22 -7.78 1.60 -34.63
C SER A 22 -6.69 1.43 -33.56
N VAL A 23 -6.10 2.53 -33.09
CA VAL A 23 -5.10 2.51 -32.03
C VAL A 23 -5.80 2.36 -30.67
N SER A 24 -5.82 1.13 -30.15
CA SER A 24 -6.25 0.85 -28.78
C SER A 24 -5.32 1.54 -27.78
N VAL A 25 -5.83 2.50 -27.01
CA VAL A 25 -5.13 3.05 -25.84
C VAL A 25 -5.04 1.94 -24.79
N GLN A 26 -3.88 1.31 -24.69
CA GLN A 26 -3.54 0.42 -23.58
C GLN A 26 -3.24 1.30 -22.36
N ALA A 27 -4.20 1.42 -21.44
CA ALA A 27 -3.95 2.08 -20.17
C ALA A 27 -2.90 1.27 -19.40
N GLN A 28 -1.78 1.90 -19.04
CA GLN A 28 -0.75 1.23 -18.25
C GLN A 28 -1.31 0.89 -16.87
N GLU A 29 -1.27 -0.40 -16.50
CA GLU A 29 -1.75 -0.87 -15.21
C GLU A 29 -1.04 -0.12 -14.08
N VAL A 30 -1.80 0.67 -13.32
CA VAL A 30 -1.28 1.37 -12.15
C VAL A 30 -1.07 0.34 -11.04
N LYS A 31 0.21 0.03 -10.76
CA LYS A 31 0.59 -0.90 -9.70
C LYS A 31 0.54 -0.19 -8.35
N ILE A 32 -0.54 -0.38 -7.60
CA ILE A 32 -0.67 0.11 -6.24
C ILE A 32 -0.16 -0.97 -5.28
N GLY A 33 0.95 -0.70 -4.60
CA GLY A 33 1.45 -1.54 -3.52
C GLY A 33 0.86 -1.12 -2.18
N VAL A 34 0.45 -2.09 -1.37
CA VAL A 34 0.07 -1.87 0.04
C VAL A 34 1.15 -2.41 0.95
N VAL A 35 1.48 -1.66 2.01
CA VAL A 35 2.49 -2.06 3.01
C VAL A 35 1.79 -2.28 4.35
N ASN A 36 2.06 -3.42 4.98
CA ASN A 36 1.62 -3.67 6.34
C ASN A 36 2.62 -3.06 7.32
N ILE A 37 2.26 -1.90 7.86
CA ILE A 37 3.11 -1.13 8.79
C ILE A 37 3.36 -1.93 10.07
N SER A 38 2.36 -2.64 10.59
CA SER A 38 2.51 -3.43 11.81
C SER A 38 3.54 -4.55 11.63
N ALA A 39 3.46 -5.30 10.54
CA ALA A 39 4.43 -6.35 10.23
C ALA A 39 5.84 -5.78 9.99
N LEU A 40 5.93 -4.61 9.35
CA LEU A 40 7.20 -3.92 9.15
C LEU A 40 7.84 -3.51 10.48
N MET A 41 7.05 -2.93 11.40
CA MET A 41 7.54 -2.52 12.71
C MET A 41 7.95 -3.70 13.58
N GLU A 42 7.25 -4.83 13.53
CA GLU A 42 7.63 -6.03 14.29
C GLU A 42 8.98 -6.62 13.84
N GLN A 43 9.27 -6.54 12.54
CA GLN A 43 10.52 -7.03 11.95
C GLN A 43 11.63 -5.97 11.97
N ALA A 44 11.30 -4.71 12.22
CA ALA A 44 12.24 -3.61 12.16
C ALA A 44 13.28 -3.67 13.31
N PRO A 45 14.59 -3.64 13.01
CA PRO A 45 15.63 -3.67 14.05
C PRO A 45 15.53 -2.46 14.99
N GLN A 46 15.19 -1.28 14.48
CA GLN A 46 15.02 -0.07 15.27
C GLN A 46 13.85 -0.15 16.25
N ALA A 47 12.76 -0.83 15.86
CA ALA A 47 11.62 -1.04 16.74
C ALA A 47 11.98 -2.01 17.87
N ARG A 48 12.72 -3.08 17.56
CA ARG A 48 13.22 -4.02 18.58
C ARG A 48 14.13 -3.33 19.60
N VAL A 49 15.06 -2.49 19.15
CA VAL A 49 15.95 -1.72 20.04
C VAL A 49 15.15 -0.79 20.96
N ALA A 50 14.18 -0.07 20.40
CA ALA A 50 13.31 0.81 21.19
C ALA A 50 12.45 0.04 22.20
N MET A 51 11.89 -1.10 21.80
CA MET A 51 11.10 -1.96 22.70
C MET A 51 11.95 -2.51 23.84
N THR A 52 13.18 -2.95 23.59
CA THR A 52 14.09 -3.43 24.64
C THR A 52 14.43 -2.32 25.63
N ALA A 53 14.72 -1.10 25.15
CA ALA A 53 15.03 0.03 26.03
C ALA A 53 13.83 0.39 26.92
N LEU A 54 12.61 0.39 26.37
CA LEU A 54 11.38 0.59 27.13
C LEU A 54 11.16 -0.53 28.15
N ASP A 55 11.35 -1.79 27.77
CA ASP A 55 11.21 -2.92 28.70
C ASP A 55 12.18 -2.80 29.89
N GLU A 56 13.42 -2.41 29.64
CA GLU A 56 14.40 -2.14 30.70
C GLU A 56 13.98 -1.00 31.64
N GLU A 57 13.45 0.10 31.11
CA GLU A 57 13.00 1.25 31.90
C GLU A 57 11.73 0.94 32.74
N PHE A 58 10.84 0.10 32.20
CA PHE A 58 9.54 -0.18 32.84
C PHE A 58 9.52 -1.46 33.68
N LYS A 59 10.53 -2.34 33.57
CA LYS A 59 10.70 -3.55 34.41
C LYS A 59 10.56 -3.29 35.91
N PRO A 60 11.21 -2.27 36.51
CA PRO A 60 11.08 -2.00 37.94
C PRO A 60 9.63 -1.67 38.32
N ARG A 61 8.95 -0.85 37.52
CA ARG A 61 7.55 -0.46 37.74
C ARG A 61 6.60 -1.65 37.66
N GLN A 62 6.84 -2.59 36.75
CA GLN A 62 6.06 -3.82 36.67
C GLN A 62 6.23 -4.68 37.93
N ARG A 63 7.46 -4.83 38.44
CA ARG A 63 7.71 -5.58 39.68
C ARG A 63 7.00 -4.95 40.87
N GLU A 64 7.06 -3.62 41.00
CA GLU A 64 6.34 -2.89 42.04
C GLU A 64 4.83 -3.08 41.92
N ALA A 65 4.27 -2.98 40.71
CA ALA A 65 2.85 -3.18 40.49
C ALA A 65 2.38 -4.58 40.90
N ILE A 66 3.15 -5.63 40.56
CA ILE A 66 2.84 -7.01 40.94
C ILE A 66 2.96 -7.18 42.47
N ALA A 67 4.02 -6.66 43.09
CA ALA A 67 4.20 -6.74 44.53
C ALA A 67 3.04 -6.08 45.29
N ARG A 68 2.58 -4.91 44.83
CA ARG A 68 1.40 -4.24 45.38
C ARG A 68 0.12 -5.05 45.19
N GLN A 69 -0.05 -5.68 44.04
CA GLN A 69 -1.21 -6.55 43.80
C GLN A 69 -1.22 -7.73 44.76
N THR A 70 -0.07 -8.38 44.99
CA THR A 70 0.06 -9.48 45.95
C THR A 70 -0.22 -9.03 47.38
N GLU A 71 0.35 -7.89 47.80
CA GLU A 71 0.09 -7.30 49.13
C GLU A 71 -1.42 -7.06 49.36
N LEU A 72 -2.12 -6.49 48.37
CA LEU A 72 -3.56 -6.25 48.47
C LEU A 72 -4.36 -7.56 48.54
N GLN A 73 -3.92 -8.60 47.84
CA GLN A 73 -4.58 -9.90 47.85
C GLN A 73 -4.41 -10.60 49.20
N GLU A 74 -3.20 -10.58 49.78
CA GLU A 74 -2.93 -11.09 51.13
C GLU A 74 -3.71 -10.36 52.23
N LEU A 75 -4.00 -9.06 52.07
CA LEU A 75 -4.82 -8.31 53.02
C LEU A 75 -6.33 -8.56 52.90
N THR A 76 -6.78 -9.14 51.77
CA THR A 76 -8.20 -9.41 51.50
C THR A 76 -8.59 -10.85 51.82
N GLU A 77 -7.62 -11.78 51.82
CA GLU A 77 -7.77 -13.17 52.28
C GLU A 77 -7.67 -13.29 53.81
#